data_AF-A0A7V8WFB2-F1
#
_entry.id   AF-A0A7V8WFB2-F1
#
_cell.length_a   1.000
_cell.length_b   1.000
_cell.length_c   1.000
_cell.angle_alpha   90.00
_cell.angle_beta   90.00
_cell.angle_gamma   90.00
#
_symmetry.space_group_name_H-M   'P 1'
#
loop_
_entity.id
_entity.type
_entity.pdbx_description
1 polymer ?
#
loop_
_entity_poly.entity_id
_entity_poly.type
_entity_poly.pdbx_seq_one_letter_code
_entity_poly.pdbx_strand_id
1 'polypeptide(L)'
;AQAWDDALSKARFEFRWEDQFNLSLDPVTAREYHDATLPAEGAKLAHFCSMCGPKFCSMELTQQVRQMAADGMDEKSREFREKGSAIYLRQD
;
A
#
# COMPACT_ATOMS: atom_id res chain seq x y z
N ALA A 1 10.20 20.18 9.16
CA ALA A 1 9.52 19.16 9.99
C ALA A 1 8.73 18.24 9.08
N GLN A 2 7.57 18.66 8.56
CA GLN A 2 6.62 17.83 7.80
C GLN A 2 7.21 16.91 6.72
N ALA A 3 8.19 17.37 5.93
CA ALA A 3 8.79 16.55 4.88
C ALA A 3 9.40 15.24 5.40
N TRP A 4 9.93 15.23 6.63
CA TRP A 4 10.47 14.03 7.25
C TRP A 4 9.36 13.07 7.68
N ASP A 5 8.33 13.59 8.33
CA ASP A 5 7.14 12.86 8.74
C ASP A 5 6.44 12.21 7.53
N ASP A 6 6.29 12.96 6.43
CA ASP A 6 5.70 12.50 5.17
C ASP A 6 6.55 11.39 4.54
N ALA A 7 7.88 11.53 4.54
CA ALA A 7 8.78 10.50 4.00
C ALA A 7 8.72 9.19 4.81
N LEU A 8 8.72 9.28 6.14
CA LEU A 8 8.59 8.12 7.03
C LEU A 8 7.21 7.45 6.86
N SER A 9 6.14 8.25 6.80
CA SER A 9 4.76 7.76 6.64
C SER A 9 4.57 7.07 5.29
N LYS A 10 5.17 7.63 4.23
CA LYS A 10 5.16 7.02 2.90
C LYS A 10 5.93 5.70 2.88
N ALA A 11 7.12 5.63 3.48
CA ALA A 11 7.89 4.39 3.59
C ALA A 11 7.11 3.29 4.31
N ARG A 12 6.39 3.65 5.39
CA ARG A 12 5.50 2.74 6.12
C ARG A 12 4.36 2.21 5.24
N PHE A 13 3.67 3.09 4.52
CA PHE A 13 2.52 2.70 3.68
C PHE A 13 2.93 1.85 2.48
N GLU A 14 4.15 2.04 1.96
CA GLU A 14 4.72 1.29 0.83
C GLU A 14 5.51 0.05 1.26
N PHE A 15 5.50 -0.30 2.55
CA PHE A 15 6.25 -1.44 3.11
C PHE A 15 7.76 -1.42 2.82
N ARG A 16 8.33 -0.21 2.65
CA ARG A 16 9.78 0.00 2.53
C ARG A 16 10.41 0.00 3.92
N TRP A 17 10.47 -1.17 4.54
CA TRP A 17 10.89 -1.34 5.93
C TRP A 17 12.26 -0.73 6.23
N GLU A 18 13.25 -0.97 5.37
CA GLU A 18 14.59 -0.41 5.52
C GLU A 18 14.58 1.12 5.55
N ASP A 19 13.84 1.74 4.62
CA ASP A 19 13.71 3.19 4.57
C ASP A 19 12.97 3.73 5.79
N GLN A 20 11.93 3.03 6.24
CA GLN A 20 11.19 3.41 7.45
C GLN A 20 12.09 3.39 8.70
N PHE A 21 12.94 2.38 8.88
CA PHE A 21 13.86 2.33 10.01
C PHE A 21 14.89 3.46 9.91
N ASN A 22 15.51 3.62 8.75
CA ASN A 22 16.57 4.63 8.53
C ASN A 22 16.06 6.07 8.67
N LEU A 23 14.76 6.29 8.38
CA LEU A 23 14.09 7.58 8.59
C LEU A 23 13.58 7.75 10.03
N SER A 24 13.65 6.76 10.91
CA SER A 24 13.21 6.94 12.29
C SER A 24 14.23 7.73 13.12
N LEU A 25 13.81 8.23 14.29
CA LEU A 25 14.71 8.93 15.23
C LEU A 25 15.81 8.01 15.78
N ASP A 26 15.52 6.71 15.91
CA ASP A 26 16.44 5.69 16.39
C ASP A 26 16.30 4.41 15.52
N PRO A 27 17.05 4.34 14.39
CA PRO A 27 16.95 3.26 13.44
C PRO A 27 17.26 1.86 14.00
N VAL A 28 18.16 1.78 14.98
CA VAL A 28 18.58 0.51 15.58
C VAL A 28 17.43 -0.07 16.38
N THR A 29 16.85 0.72 17.30
CA THR A 29 15.70 0.29 18.10
C THR A 29 14.50 -0.06 17.23
N ALA A 30 14.21 0.73 16.19
CA ALA A 30 13.08 0.47 15.30
C ALA A 30 13.21 -0.89 14.58
N ARG A 31 14.41 -1.23 14.13
CA ARG A 31 14.72 -2.51 13.50
C ARG A 31 14.62 -3.67 14.50
N GLU A 32 15.20 -3.51 15.68
CA GLU A 32 15.16 -4.53 16.73
C GLU A 32 13.73 -4.91 17.11
N TYR A 33 12.81 -3.93 17.18
CA TYR A 33 11.41 -4.19 17.50
C TYR A 33 10.67 -4.96 16.41
N HIS A 34 10.97 -4.69 15.15
CA HIS A 34 10.45 -5.49 14.05
C HIS A 34 11.00 -6.93 14.10
N ASP A 35 12.32 -7.06 14.24
CA ASP A 35 13.04 -8.33 14.13
C ASP A 35 12.86 -9.25 15.33
N ALA A 36 12.44 -8.71 16.48
CA ALA A 36 12.03 -9.50 17.64
C ALA A 36 10.95 -10.55 17.33
N THR A 37 10.16 -10.34 16.27
CA THR A 37 9.08 -11.26 15.85
C THR A 37 9.21 -11.72 14.41
N LEU A 38 9.86 -10.94 13.54
CA LEU A 38 10.05 -11.24 12.12
C LEU A 38 11.53 -11.08 11.72
N PRO A 39 12.45 -11.94 12.24
CA PRO A 39 13.89 -11.75 12.08
C PRO A 39 14.42 -12.10 10.69
N ALA A 40 13.64 -12.79 9.85
CA ALA A 40 14.09 -13.17 8.52
C ALA A 40 14.23 -11.94 7.62
N GLU A 41 15.32 -11.84 6.85
CA GLU A 41 15.54 -10.75 5.90
C GLU A 41 14.36 -10.57 4.92
N GLY A 42 13.72 -11.67 4.51
CA GLY A 42 12.53 -11.63 3.65
C GLY A 42 11.33 -10.89 4.26
N ALA A 43 11.27 -10.75 5.59
CA ALA A 43 10.21 -10.00 6.24
C ALA A 43 10.31 -8.47 5.97
N LYS A 44 11.50 -7.97 5.61
CA LYS A 44 11.68 -6.57 5.18
C LYS A 44 11.09 -6.27 3.80
N LEU A 45 10.65 -7.32 3.09
CA LEU A 45 9.92 -7.23 1.84
C LEU A 45 8.43 -7.55 2.01
N ALA A 46 7.98 -7.86 3.24
CA ALA A 46 6.62 -8.29 3.50
C ALA A 46 5.66 -7.10 3.60
N HIS A 47 4.47 -7.26 3.04
CA HIS A 47 3.37 -6.29 3.12
C HIS A 47 2.54 -6.41 4.41
N PHE A 48 3.20 -6.72 5.52
CA PHE A 48 2.57 -6.77 6.84
C PHE A 48 3.63 -6.66 7.93
N CYS A 49 3.18 -6.32 9.14
CA CYS A 49 3.99 -6.40 10.35
C CYS A 49 3.50 -7.54 11.26
N SER A 50 4.20 -7.76 12.36
CA SER A 50 3.86 -8.80 13.35
C SER A 50 2.55 -8.58 14.11
N MET A 51 1.93 -7.39 14.01
CA MET A 51 0.70 -7.08 14.73
C MET A 51 -0.55 -7.69 14.08
N CYS A 52 -0.74 -7.44 12.78
CA CYS A 52 -1.98 -7.83 12.08
C CYS A 52 -1.81 -9.09 11.23
N GLY A 53 -0.56 -9.46 10.90
CA GLY A 53 -0.26 -10.57 10.02
C GLY A 53 -0.71 -10.35 8.56
N PRO A 54 -0.48 -11.35 7.68
CA PRO A 54 -0.62 -11.20 6.23
C PRO A 54 -2.06 -11.01 5.76
N LYS A 55 -3.06 -11.44 6.53
CA LYS A 55 -4.47 -11.42 6.11
C LYS A 55 -5.22 -10.16 6.52
N PHE A 56 -4.73 -9.42 7.51
CA PHE A 56 -5.48 -8.34 8.16
C PHE A 56 -4.70 -7.04 8.28
N CYS A 57 -3.57 -6.89 7.57
CA CYS A 57 -2.86 -5.62 7.53
C CYS A 57 -3.71 -4.56 6.82
N SER A 58 -4.10 -3.51 7.54
CA SER A 58 -4.96 -2.44 7.01
C SER A 58 -4.35 -1.69 5.81
N MET A 59 -3.03 -1.51 5.80
CA MET A 59 -2.35 -0.82 4.70
C MET A 59 -2.36 -1.65 3.42
N GLU A 60 -2.12 -2.97 3.51
CA GLU A 60 -2.21 -3.89 2.37
C GLU A 60 -3.65 -3.97 1.85
N LEU A 61 -4.64 -4.11 2.74
CA LEU A 61 -6.05 -4.08 2.37
C LEU A 61 -6.44 -2.75 1.67
N THR A 62 -5.87 -1.63 2.12
CA THR A 62 -6.08 -0.33 1.46
C THR A 62 -5.49 -0.31 0.05
N GLN A 63 -4.29 -0.89 -0.16
CA GLN A 63 -3.70 -1.01 -1.49
C GLN A 63 -4.58 -1.87 -2.41
N GLN A 64 -5.09 -2.99 -1.91
CA GLN A 64 -6.01 -3.86 -2.67
C GLN A 64 -7.31 -3.14 -3.05
N VAL A 65 -7.93 -2.41 -2.13
CA VAL A 65 -9.14 -1.62 -2.42
C VAL A 65 -8.86 -0.53 -3.47
N ARG A 66 -7.71 0.14 -3.38
CA ARG A 66 -7.30 1.13 -4.40
C ARG A 66 -7.09 0.49 -5.77
N GLN A 67 -6.50 -0.70 -5.81
CA GLN A 67 -6.32 -1.46 -7.06
C GLN A 67 -7.66 -1.87 -7.65
N MET A 68 -8.57 -2.43 -6.85
CA MET A 68 -9.92 -2.79 -7.31
C MET A 68 -10.68 -1.59 -7.87
N ALA A 69 -10.55 -0.42 -7.23
CA ALA A 69 -11.15 0.80 -7.73
C ALA A 69 -10.55 1.25 -9.07
N ALA A 70 -9.23 1.15 -9.23
CA ALA A 70 -8.55 1.46 -10.49
C ALA A 70 -8.98 0.51 -11.61
N ASP A 71 -9.00 -0.80 -11.34
CA ASP A 71 -9.43 -1.83 -12.29
C ASP A 71 -10.88 -1.62 -12.73
N GLY A 72 -11.77 -1.28 -11.79
CA GLY A 72 -13.17 -0.96 -12.09
C GLY A 72 -13.32 0.30 -12.95
N MET A 73 -12.47 1.31 -12.76
CA MET A 73 -12.44 2.51 -13.60
C MET A 73 -11.92 2.20 -15.01
N ASP A 74 -10.93 1.33 -15.14
CA ASP A 74 -10.41 0.89 -16.44
C ASP A 74 -11.45 0.08 -17.21
N GLU A 75 -12.18 -0.80 -16.53
CA GLU A 75 -13.32 -1.54 -17.10
C GLU A 75 -14.39 -0.58 -17.62
N LYS A 76 -14.82 0.39 -16.80
CA LYS A 76 -15.82 1.39 -17.21
C LYS A 76 -15.34 2.26 -18.37
N SER A 77 -14.05 2.60 -18.38
CA SER A 77 -13.43 3.34 -19.49
C SER A 77 -13.45 2.55 -20.79
N ARG A 78 -13.21 1.23 -20.73
CA ARG A 78 -13.36 0.34 -21.87
C ARG A 78 -14.80 0.22 -22.33
N GLU A 79 -15.73 -0.01 -21.40
CA GLU A 79 -17.17 -0.10 -21.69
C GLU A 79 -17.67 1.16 -22.39
N PHE A 80 -17.25 2.34 -21.91
CA PHE A 80 -17.60 3.63 -22.52
C PHE A 80 -17.12 3.72 -23.98
N ARG A 81 -15.87 3.30 -24.25
CA ARG A 81 -15.31 3.28 -25.61
C ARG A 81 -16.04 2.28 -26.51
N GLU A 82 -16.31 1.08 -26.01
CA GLU A 82 -17.01 0.01 -26.73
C GLU A 82 -18.45 0.41 -27.08
N LYS A 83 -19.14 1.17 -26.21
CA LYS A 83 -20.49 1.70 -26.45
C LYS A 83 -20.52 2.99 -27.28
N GLY A 84 -19.43 3.30 -27.99
CA GLY A 84 -19.37 4.43 -28.92
C GLY A 84 -19.04 5.78 -28.29
N SER A 85 -18.49 5.80 -27.08
CA SER A 85 -18.07 7.03 -26.37
C SER A 85 -19.19 8.04 -26.18
N ALA A 86 -20.43 7.56 -26.04
CA ALA A 86 -21.61 8.38 -25.83
C ALA A 86 -21.97 8.45 -24.33
N ILE A 87 -22.27 9.66 -23.85
CA ILE A 87 -22.70 9.87 -22.45
C ILE A 87 -24.12 9.32 -22.23
N TYR A 88 -24.99 9.47 -23.23
CA TYR A 88 -26.37 8.98 -23.19
C TYR A 88 -26.53 7.81 -24.15
N LEU A 89 -26.82 6.63 -23.59
CA LEU A 89 -27.14 5.44 -24.37
C LEU A 89 -28.63 5.46 -24.70
N ARG A 90 -29.00 5.16 -25.96
CA ARG A 90 -30.39 4.93 -26.32
C ARG A 90 -30.84 3.61 -25.67
N GLN A 91 -31.98 3.63 -24.98
CA GLN A 91 -32.68 2.40 -24.62
C GLN A 91 -33.46 1.96 -25.84
N ASP A 92 -33.14 0.78 -26.36
CA ASP A 92 -33.99 0.08 -27.34
C ASP A 92 -35.17 -0.61 -26.62
#